data_AF-A0A9E0ZIJ5-F1
#
_entry.id   AF-A0A9E0ZIJ5-F1
#
_cell.length_a   1.000
_cell.length_b   1.000
_cell.length_c   1.000
_cell.angle_alpha   90.00
_cell.angle_beta   90.00
_cell.angle_gamma   90.00
#
_symmetry.space_group_name_H-M   'P 1'
#
loop_
_entity.id
_entity.type
_entity.pdbx_description
1 polymer ?
#
loop_
_entity_poly.entity_id
_entity_poly.type
_entity_poly.pdbx_seq_one_letter_code
_entity_poly.pdbx_strand_id
1 'polypeptide(L)'
;MRLIALKPCSFGGRKYFKGEEIPPEEVINPAVQESQGTLAIIKDEQGMTLETAETGKVTIPVIRDGEGDVADVLSIPLTEGEVQHVFAIMQMTADKAAEAMEEVTSEEVLIVLHAADSRSGVKKAAKKRAEQLSSIEPDQNESVGGNETTEDSTESDK
;
A
#
# COMPACT_ATOMS: atom_id res chain seq x y z
N MET A 1 6.70 -7.95 22.42
CA MET A 1 7.49 -9.18 22.27
C MET A 1 6.51 -10.32 22.35
N ARG A 2 6.53 -11.22 21.37
CA ARG A 2 5.64 -12.39 21.31
C ARG A 2 6.41 -13.66 21.66
N LEU A 3 5.77 -14.57 22.39
CA LEU A 3 6.33 -15.88 22.75
C LEU A 3 5.55 -16.97 22.03
N ILE A 4 6.23 -17.78 21.21
CA ILE A 4 5.58 -18.86 20.45
C ILE A 4 6.02 -20.21 20.97
N ALA A 5 5.09 -21.08 21.33
CA ALA A 5 5.38 -22.44 21.78
C ALA A 5 6.02 -23.26 20.64
N LEU A 6 7.20 -23.85 20.88
CA LEU A 6 7.86 -24.74 19.91
C LEU A 6 7.51 -26.22 20.12
N LYS A 7 7.01 -26.54 21.31
CA LYS A 7 6.54 -27.86 21.73
C LYS A 7 5.37 -27.72 22.72
N PRO A 8 4.60 -28.79 22.98
CA PRO A 8 3.59 -28.77 24.03
C PRO A 8 4.21 -28.38 25.38
N CYS A 9 3.70 -27.32 25.99
CA CYS A 9 4.21 -26.76 27.23
C CYS A 9 3.06 -26.25 28.12
N SER A 10 3.38 -25.90 29.37
CA SER A 10 2.40 -25.35 30.29
C SER A 10 2.99 -24.17 31.06
N PHE A 11 2.29 -23.05 31.00
CA PHE A 11 2.63 -21.79 31.66
C PHE A 11 1.35 -21.24 32.28
N GLY A 12 1.44 -20.55 33.43
CA GLY A 12 0.26 -19.98 34.10
C GLY A 12 -0.86 -20.97 34.46
N GLY A 13 -0.59 -22.28 34.50
CA GLY A 13 -1.63 -23.32 34.67
C GLY A 13 -2.43 -23.65 33.41
N ARG A 14 -2.10 -23.05 32.26
CA ARG A 14 -2.67 -23.34 30.94
C ARG A 14 -1.73 -24.23 30.14
N LYS A 15 -2.29 -24.99 29.20
CA LYS A 15 -1.52 -25.81 28.25
C LYS A 15 -1.47 -25.09 26.92
N TYR A 16 -0.29 -25.10 26.30
CA TYR A 16 -0.02 -24.52 25.00
C TYR A 16 0.52 -25.59 24.06
N PHE A 17 0.02 -25.61 22.82
CA PHE A 17 0.49 -26.47 21.74
C PHE A 17 1.47 -25.75 20.83
N LYS A 18 2.22 -26.52 20.02
CA LYS A 18 3.21 -25.96 19.10
C LYS A 18 2.54 -24.94 18.15
N GLY A 19 3.13 -23.74 18.07
CA GLY A 19 2.66 -22.63 17.26
C GLY A 19 1.73 -21.66 17.99
N GLU A 20 1.25 -22.00 19.18
CA GLU A 20 0.40 -21.10 19.96
C GLU A 20 1.21 -19.98 20.61
N GLU A 21 0.59 -18.81 20.69
CA GLU A 21 1.14 -17.66 21.39
C GLU A 21 0.90 -17.78 22.90
N ILE A 22 1.96 -17.52 23.67
CA ILE A 22 1.94 -17.60 25.14
C ILE A 22 2.03 -16.16 25.68
N PRO A 23 1.12 -15.74 26.57
CA PRO A 23 1.21 -14.43 27.22
C PRO A 23 2.54 -14.29 27.99
N PRO A 24 3.34 -13.22 27.78
CA PRO A 24 4.65 -13.05 28.43
C PRO A 24 4.59 -13.09 29.95
N GLU A 25 3.50 -12.63 30.56
CA GLU A 25 3.27 -12.63 32.00
C GLU A 25 3.11 -14.03 32.61
N GLU A 26 2.74 -15.04 31.81
CA GLU A 26 2.59 -16.42 32.27
C GLU A 26 3.93 -17.18 32.28
N VAL A 27 4.96 -16.65 31.60
CA VAL A 27 6.24 -17.31 31.38
C VAL A 27 7.30 -16.78 32.32
N ILE A 28 7.69 -17.59 33.30
CA ILE A 28 8.82 -17.29 34.17
C ILE A 28 10.11 -17.48 33.38
N ASN A 29 10.88 -16.40 33.26
CA ASN A 29 12.19 -16.34 32.58
C ASN A 29 12.15 -16.86 31.11
N PRO A 30 11.56 -16.08 30.19
CA PRO A 30 11.41 -16.48 28.78
C PRO A 30 12.72 -16.84 28.09
N ALA A 31 13.83 -16.17 28.41
CA ALA A 31 15.13 -16.43 27.79
C ALA A 31 15.66 -17.84 28.08
N VAL A 32 15.44 -18.35 29.30
CA VAL A 32 15.81 -19.73 29.64
C VAL A 32 14.91 -20.72 28.89
N GLN A 33 13.61 -20.46 28.80
CA GLN A 33 12.68 -21.31 28.05
C GLN A 33 12.99 -21.35 26.56
N GLU A 34 13.48 -20.24 26.00
CA GLU A 34 13.99 -20.16 24.63
C GLU A 34 15.25 -21.01 24.44
N SER A 35 16.24 -20.87 25.32
CA SER A 35 17.48 -21.68 25.26
C SER A 35 17.22 -23.19 25.39
N GLN A 36 16.12 -23.58 26.05
CA GLN A 36 15.67 -24.96 26.22
C GLN A 36 14.80 -25.46 25.05
N GLY A 37 14.58 -24.62 24.03
CA GLY A 37 13.76 -24.92 22.86
C GLY A 37 12.28 -25.15 23.19
N THR A 38 11.79 -24.58 24.30
CA THR A 38 10.38 -24.69 24.70
C THR A 38 9.52 -23.69 23.94
N LEU A 39 10.04 -22.48 23.74
CA LEU A 39 9.39 -21.40 23.02
C LEU A 39 10.40 -20.61 22.18
N ALA A 40 9.93 -19.76 21.28
CA ALA A 40 10.72 -18.76 20.57
C ALA A 40 10.33 -17.36 21.06
N ILE A 41 11.32 -16.48 21.24
CA ILE A 41 11.11 -15.06 21.52
C ILE A 41 11.14 -14.30 20.20
N ILE A 42 9.97 -13.83 19.77
CA ILE A 42 9.87 -12.87 18.70
C ILE A 42 9.93 -11.49 19.34
N LYS A 43 11.08 -10.82 19.22
CA LYS A 43 11.13 -9.38 19.51
C LYS A 43 10.20 -8.72 18.51
N ASP A 44 9.30 -7.89 19.02
CA ASP A 44 8.65 -6.94 18.13
C ASP A 44 9.80 -6.02 17.73
N GLU A 45 10.33 -6.22 16.53
CA GLU A 45 11.10 -5.15 15.90
C GLU A 45 10.21 -3.91 16.02
N GLN A 46 10.79 -2.75 16.31
CA GLN A 46 10.12 -1.46 16.07
C GLN A 46 9.91 -1.26 14.56
N GLY A 47 9.34 -2.25 13.89
CA GLY A 47 8.81 -2.22 12.56
C GLY A 47 7.42 -1.62 12.67
N MET A 48 7.19 -0.66 11.79
CA MET A 48 5.89 -0.06 11.46
C MET A 48 4.74 -0.99 11.81
N THR A 49 3.79 -0.51 12.64
CA THR A 49 2.52 -1.22 12.87
C THR A 49 1.83 -1.38 11.52
N LEU A 50 1.96 -2.57 10.93
CA LEU A 50 1.31 -2.93 9.68
C LEU A 50 -0.12 -3.29 10.04
N GLU A 51 -1.04 -2.36 9.79
CA GLU A 51 -2.48 -2.64 9.77
C GLU A 51 -2.69 -3.83 8.81
N THR A 52 -3.22 -4.94 9.32
CA THR A 52 -3.50 -6.13 8.52
C THR A 52 -4.72 -5.82 7.68
N ALA A 53 -4.56 -5.79 6.35
CA ALA A 53 -5.70 -5.61 5.45
C ALA A 53 -6.71 -6.76 5.57
N GLU A 54 -7.91 -6.53 5.06
CA GLU A 54 -8.96 -7.54 4.92
C GLU A 54 -8.43 -8.82 4.23
N THR A 55 -9.06 -9.96 4.53
CA THR A 55 -8.66 -11.27 3.97
C THR A 55 -8.55 -11.19 2.44
N GLY A 56 -7.36 -11.51 1.91
CA GLY A 56 -7.07 -11.49 0.46
C GLY A 56 -6.32 -10.24 -0.03
N LYS A 57 -5.91 -9.32 0.86
CA LYS A 57 -5.07 -8.18 0.52
C LYS A 57 -3.76 -8.18 1.30
N VAL A 58 -2.71 -7.62 0.69
CA VAL A 58 -1.40 -7.37 1.28
C VAL A 58 -1.24 -5.86 1.50
N THR A 59 -0.90 -5.45 2.71
CA THR A 59 -0.63 -4.03 3.02
C THR A 59 0.83 -3.70 2.75
N ILE A 60 1.08 -2.71 1.88
CA ILE A 60 2.41 -2.16 1.62
C ILE A 60 2.56 -0.81 2.34
N PRO A 61 3.53 -0.64 3.25
CA PRO A 61 3.80 0.64 3.88
C PRO A 61 4.58 1.55 2.92
N VAL A 62 4.07 2.75 2.67
CA VAL A 62 4.69 3.79 1.87
C VAL A 62 5.04 4.96 2.76
N ILE A 63 6.33 5.31 2.83
CA ILE A 63 6.81 6.46 3.59
C ILE A 63 6.56 7.73 2.77
N ARG A 64 5.86 8.70 3.37
CA ARG A 64 5.75 10.06 2.86
C ARG A 64 6.77 10.95 3.56
N ASP A 65 7.26 11.93 2.82
CA ASP A 65 8.07 13.01 3.38
C ASP A 65 7.16 13.85 4.30
N GLY A 66 7.19 13.55 5.60
CA GLY A 66 6.49 14.31 6.63
C GLY A 66 7.33 15.51 7.09
N GLU A 67 6.66 16.56 7.57
CA GLU A 67 7.32 17.71 8.16
C GLU A 67 7.61 17.42 9.65
N GLY A 68 8.73 16.76 9.96
CA GLY A 68 9.16 16.44 11.34
C GLY A 68 10.10 15.23 11.47
N ASP A 69 10.45 14.86 12.72
CA ASP A 69 11.31 13.70 13.04
C ASP A 69 10.61 12.33 12.93
N VAL A 70 9.31 12.32 12.58
CA VAL A 70 8.51 11.09 12.42
C VAL A 70 8.11 10.96 10.96
N ALA A 71 8.47 9.84 10.34
CA ALA A 71 8.08 9.53 8.97
C ALA A 71 6.57 9.24 8.91
N ASP A 72 5.83 10.01 8.12
CA ASP A 72 4.41 9.75 7.87
C ASP A 72 4.27 8.50 7.01
N VAL A 73 3.74 7.41 7.58
CA VAL A 73 3.56 6.14 6.87
C VAL A 73 2.11 6.02 6.37
N LEU A 74 1.96 5.71 5.08
CA LEU A 74 0.68 5.38 4.45
C LEU A 74 0.61 3.87 4.20
N SER A 75 -0.44 3.22 4.69
CA SER A 75 -0.69 1.79 4.51
C SER A 75 -1.53 1.56 3.25
N ILE A 76 -0.96 0.95 2.21
CA ILE A 76 -1.64 0.72 0.93
C ILE A 76 -2.08 -0.75 0.81
N PRO A 77 -3.38 -1.05 0.85
CA PRO A 77 -3.87 -2.42 0.68
C PRO A 77 -3.94 -2.79 -0.81
N LEU A 78 -3.19 -3.81 -1.23
CA LEU A 78 -3.20 -4.33 -2.59
C LEU A 78 -3.77 -5.75 -2.64
N THR A 79 -4.54 -6.05 -3.67
CA THR A 79 -4.88 -7.43 -4.05
C THR A 79 -3.67 -8.14 -4.67
N GLU A 80 -3.72 -9.47 -4.78
CA GLU A 80 -2.68 -10.25 -5.45
C GLU A 80 -2.41 -9.75 -6.89
N GLY A 81 -3.46 -9.47 -7.66
CA GLY A 81 -3.34 -8.99 -9.04
C GLY A 81 -2.68 -7.62 -9.13
N GLU A 82 -2.97 -6.71 -8.19
CA GLU A 82 -2.34 -5.39 -8.14
C GLU A 82 -0.86 -5.48 -7.76
N VAL A 83 -0.50 -6.37 -6.83
CA VAL A 83 0.92 -6.65 -6.52
C VAL A 83 1.64 -7.16 -7.77
N GLN A 84 1.07 -8.12 -8.49
CA GLN A 84 1.66 -8.63 -9.73
C GLN A 84 1.83 -7.49 -10.77
N HIS A 85 0.84 -6.60 -10.87
CA HIS A 85 0.88 -5.48 -11.80
C HIS A 85 2.01 -4.48 -11.49
N VAL A 86 2.18 -4.12 -10.22
CA VAL A 86 3.30 -3.27 -9.76
C VAL A 86 4.65 -3.87 -10.21
N PHE A 87 4.87 -5.16 -9.93
CA PHE A 87 6.13 -5.81 -10.28
C PHE A 87 6.32 -6.00 -11.79
N ALA A 88 5.24 -6.17 -12.55
CA ALA A 88 5.32 -6.24 -14.02
C ALA A 88 5.86 -4.92 -14.59
N ILE A 89 5.32 -3.78 -14.15
CA ILE A 89 5.75 -2.44 -14.58
C ILE A 89 7.18 -2.14 -14.12
N MET A 90 7.52 -2.45 -12.87
CA MET A 90 8.87 -2.21 -12.33
C MET A 90 9.96 -2.96 -13.12
N GLN A 91 9.63 -4.10 -13.73
CA GLN A 91 10.57 -4.90 -14.53
C GLN A 91 10.65 -4.51 -16.01
N MET A 92 9.77 -3.63 -16.51
CA MET A 92 9.84 -3.13 -17.88
C MET A 92 11.04 -2.18 -18.08
N THR A 93 11.33 -1.81 -19.33
CA THR A 93 12.22 -0.68 -19.61
C THR A 93 11.54 0.65 -19.24
N ALA A 94 12.31 1.71 -19.04
CA ALA A 94 11.77 3.00 -18.62
C ALA A 94 10.68 3.54 -19.56
N ASP A 95 10.90 3.45 -20.88
CA ASP A 95 9.95 3.94 -21.88
C ASP A 95 8.63 3.15 -21.84
N LYS A 96 8.71 1.81 -21.83
CA LYS A 96 7.54 0.94 -21.76
C LYS A 96 6.77 1.08 -20.46
N ALA A 97 7.47 1.23 -19.34
CA ALA A 97 6.85 1.45 -18.04
C ALA A 97 6.08 2.78 -18.01
N ALA A 98 6.62 3.83 -18.63
CA ALA A 98 5.95 5.12 -18.73
C ALA A 98 4.70 5.06 -19.62
N GLU A 99 4.76 4.32 -20.75
CA GLU A 99 3.60 4.08 -21.62
C GLU A 99 2.51 3.27 -20.90
N ALA A 100 2.88 2.21 -20.18
CA ALA A 100 1.93 1.35 -19.46
C ALA A 100 1.14 2.10 -18.37
N MET A 101 1.60 3.26 -17.89
CA MET A 101 0.87 4.07 -16.90
C MET A 101 -0.50 4.53 -17.38
N GLU A 102 -0.69 4.71 -18.70
CA GLU A 102 -1.97 5.15 -19.24
C GLU A 102 -3.09 4.13 -19.02
N GLU A 103 -2.73 2.84 -18.89
CA GLU A 103 -3.67 1.73 -18.70
C GLU A 103 -3.94 1.41 -17.23
N VAL A 104 -3.13 1.95 -16.30
CA VAL A 104 -3.32 1.71 -14.88
C VAL A 104 -4.55 2.46 -14.38
N THR A 105 -5.45 1.75 -13.69
CA THR A 105 -6.70 2.28 -13.13
C THR A 105 -6.76 2.24 -11.60
N SER A 106 -5.89 1.47 -10.95
CA SER A 106 -5.80 1.38 -9.48
C SER A 106 -4.92 2.49 -8.95
N GLU A 107 -5.47 3.31 -8.05
CA GLU A 107 -4.71 4.39 -7.40
C GLU A 107 -3.63 3.81 -6.48
N GLU A 108 -3.92 2.69 -5.80
CA GLU A 108 -2.98 1.98 -4.94
C GLU A 108 -1.74 1.51 -5.70
N VAL A 109 -1.91 0.97 -6.92
CA VAL A 109 -0.81 0.61 -7.82
C VAL A 109 0.02 1.85 -8.17
N LEU A 110 -0.62 2.98 -8.48
CA LEU A 110 0.07 4.22 -8.84
C LEU A 110 0.85 4.81 -7.66
N ILE A 111 0.30 4.77 -6.44
CA ILE A 111 0.97 5.24 -5.23
C ILE A 111 2.24 4.43 -4.98
N VAL A 112 2.15 3.10 -5.05
CA VAL A 112 3.31 2.22 -4.82
C VAL A 112 4.38 2.43 -5.88
N LEU A 113 4.00 2.56 -7.16
CA LEU A 113 4.95 2.84 -8.24
C LEU A 113 5.63 4.20 -8.08
N HIS A 114 4.89 5.24 -7.70
CA HIS A 114 5.46 6.56 -7.46
C HIS A 114 6.49 6.56 -6.32
N ALA A 115 6.21 5.80 -5.26
CA ALA A 115 7.10 5.67 -4.11
C ALA A 115 8.34 4.82 -4.42
N ALA A 116 8.13 3.61 -4.95
CA ALA A 116 9.14 2.55 -5.01
C ALA A 116 9.95 2.50 -6.31
N ASP A 117 9.43 2.99 -7.44
CA ASP A 117 10.17 2.92 -8.71
C ASP A 117 11.30 3.95 -8.75
N SER A 118 12.54 3.53 -8.99
CA SER A 118 13.69 4.46 -8.97
C SER A 118 13.76 5.41 -10.19
N ARG A 119 12.99 5.15 -11.25
CA ARG A 119 13.08 5.87 -12.52
C ARG A 119 12.19 7.11 -12.48
N SER A 120 12.81 8.28 -12.56
CA SER A 120 12.11 9.57 -12.44
C SER A 120 11.02 9.79 -13.51
N GLY A 121 11.20 9.25 -14.73
CA GLY A 121 10.18 9.27 -15.77
C GLY A 121 8.91 8.49 -15.38
N VAL A 122 9.09 7.29 -14.80
CA VAL A 122 7.99 6.45 -14.33
C VAL A 122 7.28 7.10 -13.14
N LYS A 123 8.02 7.65 -12.17
CA LYS A 123 7.43 8.40 -11.04
C LYS A 123 6.54 9.55 -11.50
N LYS A 124 6.98 10.32 -12.51
CA LYS A 124 6.22 11.45 -13.08
C LYS A 124 4.98 10.96 -13.83
N ALA A 125 5.10 9.88 -14.59
CA ALA A 125 3.98 9.28 -15.30
C ALA A 125 2.91 8.74 -14.33
N ALA A 126 3.32 8.05 -13.27
CA ALA A 126 2.41 7.55 -12.22
C ALA A 126 1.66 8.70 -11.53
N LYS A 127 2.37 9.77 -11.14
CA LYS A 127 1.76 10.96 -10.54
C LYS A 127 0.74 11.61 -11.49
N LYS A 128 1.12 11.83 -12.75
CA LYS A 128 0.24 12.41 -13.78
C LYS A 128 -1.02 11.56 -13.97
N ARG A 129 -0.88 10.23 -14.00
CA ARG A 129 -2.02 9.32 -14.13
C ARG A 129 -2.96 9.40 -12.92
N ALA A 130 -2.42 9.45 -11.71
CA ALA A 130 -3.22 9.59 -10.50
C ALA A 130 -4.05 10.90 -10.51
N GLU A 131 -3.43 12.02 -10.90
CA GLU A 131 -4.11 13.31 -11.06
C GLU A 131 -5.23 13.27 -12.13
N GLN A 132 -5.05 12.48 -13.18
CA GLN A 132 -6.09 12.28 -14.20
C GLN A 132 -7.26 11.47 -13.66
N LEU A 133 -7.00 10.39 -12.91
CA LEU A 133 -8.05 9.55 -12.32
C LEU A 133 -8.89 10.33 -11.29
N SER A 134 -8.26 11.18 -10.48
CA SER A 134 -8.98 12.02 -9.51
C SER A 134 -9.80 13.14 -10.15
N SER A 135 -9.49 13.54 -11.39
CA SER A 135 -10.23 14.58 -12.13
C SER A 135 -11.44 14.03 -12.91
N ILE A 136 -11.66 12.71 -12.93
CA ILE A 136 -12.72 12.05 -13.71
C ILE A 136 -13.96 11.71 -12.85
N GLU A 137 -13.95 12.01 -11.55
CA GLU A 137 -15.17 11.88 -10.73
C GLU A 137 -16.28 12.83 -11.25
N PRO A 138 -17.52 12.34 -11.44
CA PRO A 138 -18.50 13.03 -12.25
C PRO A 138 -19.11 14.23 -11.50
N ASP A 139 -18.97 15.42 -12.09
CA ASP A 139 -19.92 16.50 -11.89
C ASP A 139 -21.31 16.03 -12.37
N GLN A 140 -22.10 15.45 -11.48
CA GLN A 140 -23.54 15.35 -11.65
C GLN A 140 -24.19 16.63 -11.14
N ASN A 141 -24.36 17.64 -12.00
CA ASN A 141 -25.66 18.30 -12.12
C ASN A 141 -25.80 19.07 -13.45
N GLU A 142 -26.99 18.96 -14.01
CA GLU A 142 -27.37 19.35 -15.36
C GLU A 142 -27.54 20.86 -15.54
N SER A 143 -27.28 21.34 -16.76
CA SER A 143 -28.29 22.16 -17.44
C SER A 143 -28.17 21.98 -18.95
N VAL A 144 -29.11 21.20 -19.47
CA VAL A 144 -29.60 21.27 -20.84
C VAL A 144 -29.89 22.73 -21.20
N GLY A 145 -29.47 23.17 -22.38
CA GLY A 145 -29.98 24.40 -22.96
C GLY A 145 -29.15 25.00 -24.09
N GLY A 146 -29.49 24.65 -25.33
CA GLY A 146 -29.29 25.54 -26.48
C GLY A 146 -28.33 25.05 -27.56
N ASN A 147 -28.87 24.23 -28.46
CA ASN A 147 -28.35 23.97 -29.79
C ASN A 147 -28.46 25.25 -30.67
N GLU A 148 -27.43 25.62 -31.43
CA GLU A 148 -27.41 25.69 -32.90
C GLU A 148 -26.17 26.47 -33.41
N THR A 149 -25.39 25.80 -34.25
CA THR A 149 -24.35 26.35 -35.13
C THR A 149 -24.97 27.09 -36.32
N THR A 150 -24.45 28.26 -36.69
CA THR A 150 -24.18 28.63 -38.11
C THR A 150 -23.24 29.84 -38.21
N GLU A 151 -22.04 29.54 -38.70
CA GLU A 151 -21.21 30.25 -39.68
C GLU A 151 -21.55 31.69 -40.16
N ASP A 152 -20.49 32.50 -40.10
CA ASP A 152 -19.89 33.27 -41.22
C ASP A 152 -20.24 34.75 -41.48
N SER A 153 -19.13 35.49 -41.62
CA SER A 153 -18.87 36.69 -42.45
C SER A 153 -19.48 38.07 -42.19
N THR A 154 -18.52 38.97 -41.94
CA THR A 154 -18.26 40.28 -42.59
C THR A 154 -18.85 41.59 -42.03
N GLU A 155 -17.89 42.53 -41.89
CA GLU A 155 -17.92 43.94 -42.30
C GLU A 155 -18.23 45.03 -41.27
N SER A 156 -17.17 45.81 -40.99
CA SER A 156 -17.08 47.28 -41.00
C SER A 156 -18.40 48.07 -41.00
N ASP A 157 -18.60 48.95 -40.03
CA ASP A 157 -18.35 50.39 -40.19
C ASP A 157 -18.81 51.21 -38.96
N LYS A 158 -18.06 52.30 -38.72
CA LYS A 158 -18.35 53.52 -37.94
C LYS A 158 -18.30 53.54 -36.40
#